data_AF-A0A8C9F971-F1
#
_entry.id   AF-A0A8C9F971-F1
#
_cell.length_a   1.000
_cell.length_b   1.000
_cell.length_c   1.000
_cell.angle_alpha   90.00
_cell.angle_beta   90.00
_cell.angle_gamma   90.00
#
_symmetry.space_group_name_H-M   'P 1'
#
loop_
_entity.id
_entity.type
_entity.pdbx_description
1 polymer ?
#
loop_
_entity_poly.entity_id
_entity_poly.type
_entity_poly.pdbx_seq_one_letter_code
_entity_poly.pdbx_strand_id
1 'polypeptide(L)'
;MSLVMISENVKLAREYALLGNYDSAMVYYQGVLDQINKYLCSLRDTYLQQKWQQVWQEISVEAKHVKDIMKTLESFKLDSTPLKASQQELPAHSAEVWSLPVPAERR
;
A
#
# COMPACT_ATOMS: atom_id res chain seq x y z
N MET A 1 -5.42 28.36 -8.08
CA MET A 1 -5.16 26.90 -8.01
C MET A 1 -4.82 26.41 -9.40
N SER A 2 -3.66 25.76 -9.61
CA SER A 2 -3.25 25.24 -10.91
C SER A 2 -3.80 23.82 -11.13
N LEU A 3 -4.58 23.62 -12.19
CA LEU A 3 -5.10 22.30 -12.58
C LEU A 3 -3.99 21.31 -12.93
N VAL A 4 -2.87 21.83 -13.46
CA VAL A 4 -1.68 21.04 -13.77
C VAL A 4 -1.14 20.38 -12.51
N MET A 5 -1.02 21.16 -11.43
CA MET A 5 -0.52 20.67 -10.14
C MET A 5 -1.42 19.59 -9.54
N ILE A 6 -2.75 19.70 -9.69
CA ILE A 6 -3.69 18.65 -9.27
C ILE A 6 -3.42 17.36 -10.04
N SER A 7 -3.28 17.45 -11.37
CA SER A 7 -3.03 16.28 -12.22
C SER A 7 -1.68 15.62 -11.93
N GLU A 8 -0.65 16.41 -11.62
CA GLU A 8 0.67 15.91 -11.25
C GLU A 8 0.64 15.21 -9.90
N ASN A 9 -0.04 15.80 -8.90
CA ASN A 9 -0.18 15.19 -7.58
C ASN A 9 -0.97 13.86 -7.64
N VAL A 10 -2.00 13.76 -8.48
CA VAL A 10 -2.72 12.49 -8.72
C VAL A 10 -1.79 11.43 -9.31
N LYS A 11 -0.96 11.80 -10.30
CA LYS A 11 -0.01 10.87 -10.91
C LYS A 11 1.01 10.37 -9.89
N LEU A 12 1.56 11.27 -9.07
CA LEU A 12 2.48 10.91 -7.99
C LEU A 12 1.81 9.98 -6.96
N ALA A 13 0.58 10.28 -6.55
CA ALA A 13 -0.16 9.41 -5.62
C ALA A 13 -0.31 7.98 -6.15
N ARG A 14 -0.61 7.83 -7.45
CA ARG A 14 -0.71 6.54 -8.12
C ARG A 14 0.64 5.83 -8.24
N GLU A 15 1.69 6.56 -8.59
CA GLU A 15 3.05 6.00 -8.66
C GLU A 15 3.52 5.48 -7.30
N TYR A 16 3.34 6.26 -6.23
CA TYR A 16 3.66 5.81 -4.87
C TYR A 16 2.84 4.58 -4.43
N ALA A 17 1.56 4.53 -4.80
CA ALA A 17 0.71 3.37 -4.50
C ALA A 17 1.20 2.10 -5.24
N LEU A 18 1.63 2.23 -6.50
CA LEU A 18 2.17 1.12 -7.28
C LEU A 18 3.54 0.65 -6.78
N LEU A 19 4.37 1.56 -6.27
CA LEU A 19 5.66 1.26 -5.65
C LEU A 19 5.53 0.68 -4.22
N GLY A 20 4.31 0.56 -3.69
CA GLY A 20 4.05 0.05 -2.34
C GLY A 20 4.31 1.05 -1.21
N ASN A 21 4.60 2.31 -1.53
CA ASN A 21 4.74 3.39 -0.55
C ASN A 21 3.36 4.00 -0.26
N TYR A 22 2.51 3.23 0.43
CA TYR A 22 1.13 3.60 0.69
C TYR A 22 0.99 4.80 1.64
N ASP A 23 1.90 4.96 2.61
CA ASP A 23 1.93 6.11 3.52
C ASP A 23 2.08 7.43 2.78
N SER A 24 3.04 7.50 1.85
CA SER A 24 3.25 8.69 1.02
C SER A 24 2.07 8.90 0.08
N ALA A 25 1.62 7.82 -0.60
CA ALA A 25 0.49 7.87 -1.52
C ALA A 25 -0.76 8.47 -0.86
N MET A 26 -1.08 8.06 0.38
CA MET A 26 -2.24 8.55 1.13
C MET A 26 -2.20 10.06 1.40
N VAL A 27 -1.02 10.61 1.71
CA VAL A 27 -0.85 12.06 1.92
C VAL A 27 -1.12 12.81 0.63
N TYR A 28 -0.62 12.33 -0.51
CA TYR A 28 -0.89 12.93 -1.81
C TYR A 28 -2.38 12.85 -2.18
N TYR A 29 -3.03 11.70 -1.96
CA TYR A 29 -4.47 11.55 -2.21
C TYR A 29 -5.30 12.54 -1.39
N GLN A 30 -5.01 12.69 -0.09
CA GLN A 30 -5.73 13.66 0.76
C GLN A 30 -5.52 15.09 0.31
N GLY A 31 -4.29 15.48 -0.04
CA GLY A 31 -3.98 16.82 -0.55
C GLY A 31 -4.72 17.13 -1.85
N VAL A 32 -4.75 16.18 -2.79
CA VAL A 32 -5.49 16.30 -4.05
C VAL A 32 -6.99 16.46 -3.80
N LEU A 33 -7.58 15.62 -2.94
CA LEU A 33 -9.02 15.67 -2.64
C LEU A 33 -9.42 17.01 -2.03
N ASP A 34 -8.61 17.57 -1.12
CA ASP A 34 -8.83 18.92 -0.56
C ASP A 34 -8.71 20.01 -1.63
N GLN A 35 -7.70 19.88 -2.51
CA GLN A 35 -7.45 20.86 -3.56
C GLN A 35 -8.58 20.88 -4.62
N ILE A 36 -9.10 19.71 -4.99
CA ILE A 36 -10.27 19.59 -5.86
C ILE A 36 -11.52 20.13 -5.18
N ASN A 37 -11.72 19.85 -3.88
CA ASN A 37 -12.88 20.37 -3.15
C ASN A 37 -12.88 21.90 -3.06
N LYS A 38 -11.70 22.51 -2.79
CA LYS A 38 -11.52 23.97 -2.85
C LYS A 38 -11.82 24.53 -4.23
N TYR A 39 -11.42 23.82 -5.28
CA TYR A 39 -11.73 24.20 -6.66
C TYR A 39 -13.24 24.12 -6.95
N LEU A 40 -13.92 23.06 -6.52
CA LEU A 40 -15.37 22.89 -6.62
C LEU A 40 -16.15 24.04 -5.95
N CYS A 41 -15.73 24.49 -4.77
CA CYS A 41 -16.35 25.63 -4.09
C CYS A 41 -16.17 26.96 -4.84
N SER A 42 -15.07 27.10 -5.60
CA SER A 42 -14.79 28.31 -6.39
C SER A 42 -15.45 28.32 -7.77
N LEU A 43 -15.98 27.17 -8.22
CA LEU A 43 -16.65 27.04 -9.51
C LEU A 43 -18.09 27.56 -9.44
N ARG A 44 -18.46 28.39 -10.42
CA ARG A 44 -19.85 28.86 -10.62
C ARG A 44 -20.60 28.07 -11.70
N ASP A 45 -19.88 27.32 -12.53
CA ASP A 45 -20.44 26.51 -13.60
C ASP A 45 -20.85 25.12 -13.07
N THR A 46 -22.16 24.87 -13.07
CA THR A 46 -22.76 23.62 -12.56
C THR A 46 -22.35 22.39 -13.37
N TYR A 47 -22.12 22.52 -14.67
CA TYR A 47 -21.70 21.40 -15.52
C TYR A 47 -20.25 21.00 -15.21
N LEU A 48 -19.37 22.00 -15.06
CA LEU A 48 -18.00 21.75 -14.64
C LEU A 48 -17.94 21.18 -13.22
N GLN A 49 -18.78 21.67 -12.32
CA GLN A 49 -18.90 21.15 -10.95
C GLN A 49 -19.22 19.65 -10.94
N GLN A 50 -20.20 19.20 -11.72
CA GLN A 50 -20.54 17.78 -11.79
C GLN A 50 -19.37 16.92 -12.28
N LYS A 51 -18.66 17.36 -13.34
CA LYS A 51 -17.48 16.62 -13.83
C LYS A 51 -16.39 16.52 -12.78
N TRP A 52 -16.07 17.63 -12.12
CA TRP A 52 -15.06 17.64 -11.06
C TRP A 52 -15.47 16.84 -9.84
N GLN A 53 -16.77 16.79 -9.55
CA GLN A 53 -17.31 15.97 -8.49
C GLN A 53 -17.19 14.48 -8.81
N GLN A 54 -17.41 14.08 -10.07
CA GLN A 54 -17.13 12.71 -10.52
C GLN A 54 -15.66 12.35 -10.33
N VAL A 55 -14.73 13.20 -10.78
CA VAL A 55 -13.28 13.00 -10.61
C VAL A 55 -12.92 12.90 -9.13
N TRP A 56 -13.49 13.75 -8.27
CA TRP A 56 -13.28 13.69 -6.83
C TRP A 56 -13.72 12.35 -6.23
N GLN A 57 -14.87 11.82 -6.67
CA GLN A 57 -15.36 10.51 -6.23
C GLN A 57 -14.44 9.38 -6.68
N GLU A 58 -13.99 9.38 -7.93
CA GLU A 58 -13.07 8.37 -8.46
C GLU A 58 -11.76 8.34 -7.66
N ILE A 59 -11.17 9.51 -7.38
CA ILE A 59 -9.94 9.62 -6.58
C ILE A 59 -10.18 9.18 -5.13
N SER A 60 -11.35 9.48 -4.58
CA SER A 60 -11.73 9.05 -3.22
C SER A 60 -11.83 7.52 -3.11
N VAL A 61 -12.37 6.86 -4.13
CA VAL A 61 -12.40 5.39 -4.23
C VAL A 61 -11.00 4.82 -4.30
N GLU A 62 -10.11 5.40 -5.12
CA GLU A 62 -8.70 4.99 -5.20
C GLU A 62 -8.00 5.10 -3.83
N ALA A 63 -8.16 6.23 -3.14
CA ALA A 63 -7.60 6.44 -1.82
C ALA A 63 -8.14 5.42 -0.79
N LYS A 64 -9.42 5.05 -0.89
CA LYS A 64 -10.01 4.01 -0.04
C LYS A 64 -9.38 2.64 -0.31
N HIS A 65 -9.16 2.26 -1.56
CA HIS A 65 -8.49 1.01 -1.89
C HIS A 65 -7.07 0.95 -1.31
N VAL A 66 -6.31 2.04 -1.42
CA VAL A 66 -4.97 2.13 -0.79
C VAL A 66 -5.05 1.93 0.71
N LYS A 67 -6.05 2.54 1.37
CA LYS A 67 -6.27 2.39 2.81
C LYS A 67 -6.65 0.95 3.22
N ASP A 68 -7.47 0.27 2.44
CA ASP A 68 -7.80 -1.15 2.67
C ASP A 68 -6.55 -2.03 2.52
N ILE A 69 -5.71 -1.80 1.51
CA ILE A 69 -4.43 -2.50 1.35
C ILE A 69 -3.54 -2.28 2.58
N MET A 70 -3.38 -1.04 3.04
CA MET A 70 -2.61 -0.73 4.26
C MET A 70 -3.16 -1.49 5.47
N LYS A 71 -4.48 -1.52 5.65
CA LYS A 71 -5.13 -2.23 6.76
C LYS A 71 -4.89 -3.74 6.69
N THR A 72 -4.99 -4.32 5.50
CA THR A 72 -4.68 -5.74 5.28
C THR A 72 -3.21 -6.04 5.60
N LEU A 73 -2.27 -5.19 5.15
CA LEU A 73 -0.85 -5.30 5.47
C LEU A 73 -0.57 -5.19 6.98
N GLU A 74 -1.26 -4.28 7.67
CA GLU A 74 -1.15 -4.13 9.12
C GLU A 74 -1.70 -5.36 9.87
N SER A 75 -2.81 -5.95 9.39
CA SER A 75 -3.34 -7.21 9.93
C SER A 75 -2.31 -8.33 9.88
N PHE A 76 -1.55 -8.45 8.77
CA PHE A 76 -0.49 -9.45 8.66
C PHE A 76 0.66 -9.23 9.66
N LYS A 77 0.93 -7.98 10.07
CA LYS A 77 1.93 -7.67 11.09
C LYS A 77 1.45 -7.96 12.53
N LEU A 78 0.14 -7.95 12.76
CA LEU A 78 -0.45 -8.27 14.07
C LEU A 78 -0.64 -9.78 14.26
N ASP A 79 -0.99 -10.50 13.19
CA ASP A 79 -1.07 -11.97 13.19
C ASP A 79 0.31 -12.65 13.24
N SER A 80 1.42 -11.91 13.07
CA SER A 80 2.76 -12.38 13.46
C SER A 80 2.99 -12.30 14.98
N THR A 81 1.96 -12.56 15.79
CA THR A 81 2.25 -13.20 17.07
C THR A 81 2.79 -14.56 16.65
N PRO A 82 4.03 -14.95 17.00
CA PRO A 82 4.46 -16.31 16.71
C PRO A 82 3.42 -17.21 17.35
N LEU A 83 2.62 -17.88 16.52
CA LEU A 83 1.93 -19.11 16.90
C LEU A 83 3.02 -19.86 17.64
N LYS A 84 2.88 -19.92 18.96
CA LYS A 84 3.84 -20.52 19.87
C LYS A 84 4.31 -21.75 19.14
N ALA A 85 5.59 -21.78 18.78
CA ALA A 85 6.23 -22.97 18.31
C ALA A 85 5.82 -24.02 19.31
N SER A 86 4.87 -24.86 18.92
CA SER A 86 4.41 -25.95 19.75
C SER A 86 5.69 -26.68 20.04
N GLN A 87 6.12 -26.65 21.30
CA GLN A 87 7.11 -27.53 21.85
C GLN A 87 6.50 -28.94 21.74
N GLN A 88 6.37 -29.46 20.52
CA GLN A 88 6.30 -30.87 20.29
C GLN A 88 7.73 -31.32 20.51
N GLU A 89 7.98 -31.75 21.74
CA GLU A 89 9.13 -32.55 22.11
C GLU A 89 9.35 -33.58 21.00
N LEU A 90 10.38 -33.35 20.17
CA LEU A 90 10.81 -34.35 19.23
C LEU A 90 11.29 -35.55 20.07
N PRO A 91 10.68 -36.73 19.94
CA PRO A 91 11.28 -37.93 20.50
C PRO A 91 12.64 -38.06 19.83
N ALA A 92 13.67 -38.21 20.64
CA ALA A 92 15.07 -38.24 20.23
C ALA A 92 15.35 -39.40 19.26
N HIS A 93 15.04 -39.27 17.97
CA HIS A 93 15.48 -40.19 16.92
C HIS A 93 15.29 -39.55 15.55
N SER A 94 16.29 -38.79 15.10
CA SER A 94 16.74 -38.72 13.69
C SER A 94 17.80 -37.61 13.57
N ALA A 95 18.94 -37.83 14.22
CA ALA A 95 20.16 -37.06 13.99
C ALA A 95 20.88 -37.57 12.72
N GLU A 96 20.15 -37.73 11.61
CA GLU A 96 20.68 -38.28 10.36
C GLU A 96 20.03 -37.59 9.15
N VAL A 97 20.12 -36.27 9.07
CA VAL A 97 19.97 -35.60 7.77
C VAL A 97 20.94 -34.43 7.74
N TRP A 98 21.74 -34.37 6.69
CA TRP A 98 22.75 -33.34 6.38
C TRP A 98 24.16 -33.57 6.94
N SER A 99 24.75 -34.73 6.62
CA SER A 99 26.21 -34.80 6.47
C SER A 99 26.62 -34.00 5.22
N LEU A 100 27.28 -32.86 5.40
CA LEU A 100 27.91 -32.10 4.31
C LEU A 100 28.92 -33.00 3.57
N PRO A 101 28.97 -32.98 2.22
CA PRO A 101 29.91 -33.80 1.48
C PRO A 101 31.34 -33.30 1.73
N VAL A 102 32.20 -34.17 2.27
CA VAL A 102 33.62 -33.86 2.53
C VAL A 102 34.35 -33.81 1.18
N PRO A 103 35.20 -32.81 0.90
CA PRO A 103 35.98 -32.76 -0.32
C PRO A 103 36.99 -33.91 -0.37
N ALA A 104 37.01 -34.65 -1.48
CA ALA A 104 38.03 -35.68 -1.70
C ALA A 104 39.38 -35.02 -2.04
N GLU A 105 40.32 -34.99 -1.09
CA GLU A 105 41.71 -34.69 -1.41
C GLU A 105 42.29 -35.81 -2.29
N ARG A 106 42.77 -35.43 -3.47
CA ARG A 106 43.55 -36.31 -4.34
C ARG A 106 45.00 -36.35 -3.89
N ARG A 107 45.44 -37.58 -3.60
CA ARG A 107 46.81 -38.13 -3.64
C ARG A 107 47.70 -37.91 -2.43
#